data_AF-A0A2N1DMF3-F1
#
_entry.id   AF-A0A2N1DMF3-F1
#
_cell.length_a   1.000
_cell.length_b   1.000
_cell.length_c   1.000
_cell.angle_alpha   90.00
_cell.angle_beta   90.00
_cell.angle_gamma   90.00
#
_symmetry.space_group_name_H-M   'P 1'
#
loop_
_entity.id
_entity.type
_entity.pdbx_description
1 polymer ?
#
loop_
_entity_poly.entity_id
_entity_poly.type
_entity_poly.pdbx_seq_one_letter_code
_entity_poly.pdbx_strand_id
1 'polypeptide(L)'
;MDSSNEKMKWILFSVFITLFTLAVLGTLSVVFLGFGTPTEAEREWLVKGLLLEVASCVVALFYSIFGLKKSNNSTDEKSLADIETRLEELETRILMATKEIDRSALLPSDIEQSREPLLKSSLFHEMFPFLVEIEEFKVPPAFNEKTYNLEPLYTDIESDIKQVKPFDKEHRTQSYIGLKVQWKCAFSGLTENNDCYRVHVFLEMPLHTAYLNIDFSKDVSKLKVLNENHPLWVCGEISRIYGTNIDLINADISV
;
A
#
# COMPACT_ATOMS: atom_id res chain seq x y z
N MET A 1 32.13 -7.50 33.28
CA MET A 1 33.46 -7.88 32.75
C MET A 1 33.45 -7.66 31.24
N ASP A 2 33.14 -6.42 30.82
CA ASP A 2 32.53 -6.16 29.48
C ASP A 2 33.39 -5.26 28.59
N SER A 3 34.31 -4.48 29.17
CA SER A 3 35.14 -3.53 28.41
C SER A 3 36.18 -4.21 27.50
N SER A 4 36.63 -5.42 27.83
CA SER A 4 37.59 -6.16 27.00
C SER A 4 36.94 -6.72 25.73
N ASN A 5 35.69 -7.18 25.82
CA ASN A 5 34.95 -7.70 24.67
C ASN A 5 34.56 -6.59 23.69
N GLU A 6 34.17 -5.41 24.18
CA GLU A 6 33.88 -4.26 23.31
C GLU A 6 35.13 -3.73 22.62
N LYS A 7 36.25 -3.59 23.35
CA LYS A 7 37.53 -3.18 22.76
C LYS A 7 38.02 -4.16 21.69
N MET A 8 37.86 -5.47 21.91
CA MET A 8 38.23 -6.49 20.93
C MET A 8 37.39 -6.38 19.65
N LYS A 9 36.07 -6.16 19.77
CA LYS A 9 35.18 -5.94 18.62
C LYS A 9 35.55 -4.68 17.84
N TRP A 10 35.87 -3.60 18.54
CA TRP A 10 36.25 -2.33 17.92
C TRP A 10 37.59 -2.42 17.18
N ILE A 11 38.56 -3.14 17.74
CA ILE A 11 39.84 -3.39 17.07
C ILE A 11 39.63 -4.25 15.82
N LEU A 12 38.83 -5.33 15.92
CA LEU A 12 38.56 -6.21 14.77
C LEU A 12 37.81 -5.47 13.65
N PHE A 13 36.85 -4.61 14.02
CA PHE A 13 36.16 -3.71 13.09
C PHE A 13 37.13 -2.71 12.44
N SER A 14 37.99 -2.06 13.23
CA SER A 14 38.97 -1.11 12.71
C SER A 14 39.94 -1.75 11.72
N VAL A 15 40.46 -2.95 12.05
CA VAL A 15 41.36 -3.70 11.16
C VAL A 15 40.64 -4.08 9.86
N PHE A 16 39.40 -4.56 9.97
CA PHE A 16 38.59 -4.94 8.82
C PHE A 16 38.32 -3.75 7.89
N ILE A 17 37.93 -2.59 8.43
CA ILE A 17 37.71 -1.36 7.63
C ILE A 17 38.99 -0.89 6.97
N THR A 18 40.15 -0.94 7.65
CA THR A 18 41.43 -0.56 7.03
C THR A 18 41.84 -1.49 5.88
N LEU A 19 41.64 -2.81 6.03
CA LEU A 19 41.92 -3.76 4.94
C LEU A 19 40.95 -3.60 3.78
N PHE A 20 39.66 -3.41 4.08
CA PHE A 20 38.63 -3.18 3.07
C PHE A 20 38.88 -1.91 2.26
N THR A 21 39.17 -0.79 2.92
CA THR A 21 39.50 0.47 2.23
C THR A 21 40.74 0.35 1.37
N LEU A 22 41.78 -0.38 1.83
CA LEU A 22 42.96 -0.69 1.00
C LEU A 22 42.62 -1.54 -0.22
N ALA A 23 41.76 -2.56 -0.09
CA ALA A 23 41.33 -3.41 -1.19
C ALA A 23 40.48 -2.64 -2.22
N VAL A 24 39.54 -1.81 -1.77
CA VAL A 24 38.74 -0.94 -2.64
C VAL A 24 39.62 0.09 -3.36
N LEU A 25 40.57 0.73 -2.67
CA LEU A 25 41.51 1.66 -3.30
C LEU A 25 42.43 0.96 -4.31
N GLY A 26 42.88 -0.26 -4.00
CA GLY A 26 43.69 -1.08 -4.91
C GLY A 26 42.93 -1.43 -6.20
N THR A 27 41.70 -1.92 -6.06
CA THR A 27 40.84 -2.26 -7.21
C THR A 27 40.45 -1.03 -8.02
N LEU A 28 40.10 0.09 -7.38
CA LEU A 28 39.87 1.36 -8.07
C LEU A 28 41.11 1.85 -8.82
N SER A 29 42.31 1.70 -8.23
CA SER A 29 43.56 2.09 -8.89
C SER A 29 43.84 1.25 -10.14
N VAL A 30 43.61 -0.07 -10.08
CA VAL A 30 43.77 -0.94 -11.26
C VAL A 30 42.72 -0.61 -12.33
N VAL A 31 41.47 -0.37 -11.93
CA VAL A 31 40.32 -0.17 -12.84
C VAL A 31 40.28 1.22 -13.48
N PHE A 32 40.73 2.27 -12.79
CA PHE A 32 40.65 3.66 -13.24
C PHE A 32 42.00 4.28 -13.62
N LEU A 33 43.09 3.94 -12.94
CA LEU A 33 44.43 4.44 -13.29
C LEU A 33 45.14 3.54 -14.32
N GLY A 34 44.58 2.36 -14.65
CA GLY A 34 45.08 1.50 -15.71
C GLY A 34 46.40 0.81 -15.39
N PHE A 35 46.78 0.73 -14.10
CA PHE A 35 47.94 -0.04 -13.68
C PHE A 35 47.74 -1.53 -14.01
N GLY A 36 48.56 -2.07 -14.91
CA GLY A 36 48.61 -3.51 -15.23
C GLY A 36 47.93 -3.96 -16.52
N THR A 37 47.53 -3.05 -17.43
CA THR A 37 46.86 -3.37 -18.72
C THR A 37 45.82 -4.51 -18.63
N PRO A 38 44.85 -4.45 -17.71
CA PRO A 38 43.84 -5.50 -17.59
C PRO A 38 42.96 -5.50 -18.85
N THR A 39 42.67 -6.69 -19.37
CA THR A 39 41.75 -6.85 -20.51
C THR A 39 40.32 -6.47 -20.10
N GLU A 40 39.47 -6.08 -21.06
CA GLU A 40 38.09 -5.64 -20.78
C GLU A 40 37.28 -6.68 -19.99
N ALA A 41 37.53 -7.98 -20.25
CA ALA A 41 36.92 -9.08 -19.52
C ALA A 41 37.38 -9.17 -18.05
N GLU A 42 38.66 -8.95 -17.77
CA GLU A 42 39.21 -8.96 -16.41
C GLU A 42 38.68 -7.77 -15.60
N ARG A 43 38.48 -6.62 -16.24
CA ARG A 43 37.91 -5.43 -15.63
C ARG A 43 36.47 -5.66 -15.17
N GLU A 44 35.65 -6.31 -16.00
CA GLU A 44 34.26 -6.62 -15.63
C GLU A 44 34.18 -7.61 -14.46
N TRP A 45 35.05 -8.63 -14.46
CA TRP A 45 35.15 -9.59 -13.35
C TRP A 45 35.62 -8.94 -12.05
N LEU A 46 36.59 -8.03 -12.12
CA LEU A 46 37.05 -7.25 -10.96
C LEU A 46 35.93 -6.38 -10.38
N VAL A 47 35.14 -5.72 -11.22
CA VAL A 47 34.01 -4.89 -10.77
C VAL A 47 32.90 -5.74 -10.16
N LYS A 48 32.56 -6.89 -10.76
CA LYS A 48 31.58 -7.83 -10.20
C LYS A 48 32.05 -8.43 -8.87
N GLY A 49 33.33 -8.78 -8.76
CA GLY A 49 33.94 -9.24 -7.52
C GLY A 49 33.88 -8.18 -6.42
N LEU A 50 34.21 -6.93 -6.75
CA LEU A 50 34.12 -5.80 -5.82
C LEU A 50 32.69 -5.57 -5.32
N LEU A 51 31.69 -5.61 -6.20
CA LEU A 51 30.27 -5.47 -5.82
C LEU A 51 29.83 -6.57 -4.84
N LEU A 52 30.25 -7.81 -5.08
CA LEU A 52 29.94 -8.95 -4.21
C LEU A 52 30.63 -8.83 -2.85
N GLU A 53 31.89 -8.38 -2.84
CA GLU A 53 32.65 -8.13 -1.62
C GLU A 53 32.03 -7.01 -0.78
N VAL A 54 31.64 -5.90 -1.42
CA VAL A 54 30.93 -4.80 -0.77
C VAL A 54 29.59 -5.29 -0.20
N ALA A 55 28.82 -6.09 -0.95
CA ALA A 55 27.55 -6.64 -0.46
C ALA A 55 27.75 -7.58 0.75
N SER A 56 28.74 -8.48 0.71
CA SER A 56 29.09 -9.35 1.83
C SER A 56 29.52 -8.56 3.06
N CYS A 57 30.31 -7.51 2.86
CA CYS A 57 30.77 -6.58 3.89
C CYS A 57 29.58 -5.86 4.55
N VAL A 58 28.63 -5.36 3.76
CA VAL A 58 27.38 -4.77 4.27
C VAL A 58 26.60 -5.80 5.11
N VAL A 59 26.39 -7.02 4.60
CA VAL A 59 25.68 -8.07 5.36
C VAL A 59 26.38 -8.39 6.70
N ALA A 60 27.71 -8.48 6.70
CA ALA A 60 28.49 -8.71 7.93
C ALA A 60 28.40 -7.53 8.91
N LEU A 61 28.39 -6.28 8.41
CA LEU A 61 28.15 -5.09 9.22
C LEU A 61 26.76 -5.09 9.83
N PHE A 62 25.74 -5.45 9.06
CA PHE A 62 24.39 -5.62 9.57
C PHE A 62 24.35 -6.73 10.64
N TYR A 63 25.02 -7.86 10.43
CA TYR A 63 25.08 -8.93 11.44
C TYR A 63 25.79 -8.51 12.73
N SER A 64 26.83 -7.67 12.61
CA SER A 64 27.62 -7.14 13.73
C SER A 64 26.89 -6.02 14.49
N ILE A 65 26.24 -5.09 13.79
CA ILE A 65 25.52 -3.93 14.34
C ILE A 65 24.16 -4.33 14.91
N PHE A 66 23.40 -5.18 14.19
CA PHE A 66 22.09 -5.65 14.65
C PHE A 66 22.18 -6.84 15.62
N GLY A 67 23.39 -7.31 15.93
CA GLY A 67 23.62 -8.19 17.07
C GLY A 67 22.68 -9.39 17.09
N LEU A 68 22.63 -10.18 16.02
CA LEU A 68 22.02 -11.53 16.02
C LEU A 68 22.83 -12.53 16.88
N LYS A 69 23.47 -12.04 17.94
CA LYS A 69 23.98 -12.87 19.02
C LYS A 69 22.86 -12.91 20.06
N LYS A 70 22.12 -14.03 20.09
CA LYS A 70 21.16 -14.36 21.14
C LYS A 70 21.76 -14.00 22.50
N SER A 71 21.33 -12.87 23.05
CA SER A 71 21.73 -12.41 24.36
C SER A 71 20.85 -13.20 25.34
N ASN A 72 21.43 -14.17 26.06
CA ASN A 72 20.76 -14.82 27.17
C ASN A 72 20.64 -13.83 28.35
N ASN A 73 19.85 -12.77 28.15
CA ASN A 73 19.50 -11.84 29.21
C ASN A 73 18.13 -12.23 29.76
N SER A 74 18.10 -12.64 31.02
CA SER A 74 16.94 -13.00 31.84
C SER A 74 15.86 -11.90 31.98
N THR A 75 16.02 -10.77 31.28
CA THR A 75 15.04 -9.69 31.21
C THR A 75 13.88 -10.02 30.26
N ASP A 76 14.12 -10.80 29.20
CA ASP A 76 13.08 -11.19 28.24
C ASP A 76 12.10 -12.23 28.79
N GLU A 77 12.55 -13.08 29.73
CA GLU A 77 11.63 -14.01 30.42
C GLU A 77 10.64 -13.28 31.33
N LYS A 78 11.05 -12.15 31.94
CA LYS A 78 10.14 -11.33 32.75
C LYS A 78 9.14 -10.56 31.90
N SER A 79 9.53 -10.06 30.73
CA SER A 79 8.60 -9.38 29.83
C SER A 79 7.64 -10.36 29.16
N LEU A 80 8.11 -11.56 28.79
CA LEU A 80 7.25 -12.63 28.28
C LEU A 80 6.24 -13.11 29.34
N ALA A 81 6.67 -13.30 30.59
CA ALA A 81 5.75 -13.65 31.68
C ALA A 81 4.75 -12.53 31.99
N ASP A 82 5.16 -11.26 31.91
CA ASP A 82 4.23 -10.13 32.06
C ASP A 82 3.24 -10.06 30.90
N ILE A 83 3.65 -10.38 29.67
CA ILE A 83 2.75 -10.46 28.50
C ILE A 83 1.79 -11.64 28.63
N GLU A 84 2.24 -12.79 29.10
CA GLU A 84 1.41 -13.99 29.28
C GLU A 84 0.33 -13.76 30.35
N THR A 85 0.70 -13.14 31.47
CA THR A 85 -0.28 -12.75 32.50
C THR A 85 -1.28 -11.71 32.01
N ARG A 86 -0.85 -10.74 31.19
CA ARG A 86 -1.76 -9.77 30.54
C ARG A 86 -2.72 -10.44 29.57
N LEU A 87 -2.27 -11.49 28.87
CA LEU A 87 -3.09 -12.25 27.94
C LEU A 87 -4.19 -13.04 28.67
N GLU A 88 -3.85 -13.71 29.78
CA GLU A 88 -4.81 -14.41 30.63
C GLU A 88 -5.83 -13.43 31.26
N GLU A 89 -5.39 -12.24 31.68
CA GLU A 89 -6.29 -11.20 32.16
C GLU A 89 -7.24 -10.70 31.06
N LEU A 90 -6.76 -10.60 29.82
CA LEU A 90 -7.59 -10.19 28.69
C LEU A 90 -8.63 -11.28 28.33
N GLU A 91 -8.22 -12.54 28.32
CA GLU A 91 -9.09 -13.67 28.03
C GLU A 91 -10.23 -13.77 29.06
N THR A 92 -9.91 -13.63 30.35
CA THR A 92 -10.93 -13.63 31.42
C THR A 92 -11.90 -12.45 31.31
N ARG A 93 -11.41 -11.25 30.94
CA ARG A 93 -12.27 -10.09 30.68
C ARG A 93 -13.19 -10.30 29.47
N ILE A 94 -12.70 -10.92 28.40
CA ILE A 94 -13.51 -11.25 27.22
C ILE A 94 -14.59 -12.28 27.57
N LEU A 95 -14.26 -13.29 28.38
CA LEU A 95 -15.21 -14.31 28.80
C LEU A 95 -16.32 -13.71 29.68
N MET A 96 -15.96 -12.80 30.58
CA MET A 96 -16.92 -12.03 31.38
C MET A 96 -17.81 -11.14 30.50
N ALA A 97 -17.22 -10.39 29.56
CA ALA A 97 -17.97 -9.54 28.62
C ALA A 97 -18.92 -10.37 27.73
N THR A 98 -18.48 -11.53 27.25
CA THR A 98 -19.30 -12.44 26.45
C THR A 98 -20.47 -12.98 27.26
N LYS A 99 -20.23 -13.36 28.52
CA LYS A 99 -21.28 -13.81 29.44
C LYS A 99 -22.28 -12.70 29.78
N GLU A 100 -21.83 -11.45 29.82
CA GLU A 100 -22.67 -10.28 30.04
C GLU A 100 -23.50 -9.92 28.79
N ILE A 101 -22.94 -10.11 27.60
CA ILE A 101 -23.65 -10.02 26.31
C ILE A 101 -24.70 -11.12 26.21
N ASP A 102 -24.38 -12.37 26.58
CA ASP A 102 -25.33 -13.49 26.59
C ASP A 102 -26.49 -13.26 27.58
N ARG A 103 -26.17 -12.67 28.74
CA ARG A 103 -27.19 -12.29 29.73
C ARG A 103 -28.06 -11.13 29.25
N SER A 104 -27.52 -10.26 28.40
CA SER A 104 -28.25 -9.16 27.76
C SER A 104 -29.06 -9.63 26.54
N ALA A 105 -28.64 -10.73 25.90
CA ALA A 105 -29.33 -11.38 24.78
C ALA A 105 -30.51 -12.28 25.23
N LEU A 106 -30.64 -12.55 26.54
CA LEU A 106 -31.75 -13.29 27.15
C LEU A 106 -32.94 -12.41 27.56
N LEU A 107 -32.98 -11.14 27.17
CA LEU A 107 -34.23 -10.38 27.13
C LEU A 107 -35.08 -10.89 25.95
N PRO A 108 -36.40 -11.11 26.13
CA PRO A 108 -37.17 -11.93 25.21
C PRO A 108 -37.17 -11.37 23.79
N SER A 109 -36.80 -12.25 22.87
CA SER A 109 -37.12 -12.17 21.45
C SER A 109 -38.63 -12.14 21.29
N ASP A 110 -39.16 -10.99 20.92
CA ASP A 110 -40.57 -10.85 20.54
C ASP A 110 -40.68 -10.04 19.23
N ILE A 111 -39.81 -10.32 18.26
CA ILE A 111 -40.03 -9.98 16.85
C ILE A 111 -39.34 -11.05 15.98
N GLU A 112 -39.91 -12.25 15.94
CA GLU A 112 -39.78 -13.13 14.78
C GLU A 112 -41.09 -13.05 14.00
N GLN A 113 -41.07 -12.29 12.89
CA GLN A 113 -41.78 -12.51 11.62
C GLN A 113 -42.17 -11.19 10.96
N SER A 114 -41.68 -11.03 9.73
CA SER A 114 -42.12 -10.08 8.67
C SER A 114 -41.62 -8.63 8.73
N ARG A 115 -40.51 -8.35 8.02
CA ARG A 115 -40.15 -7.12 7.22
C ARG A 115 -38.63 -7.03 7.07
N GLU A 116 -38.09 -7.45 5.93
CA GLU A 116 -37.61 -6.60 4.82
C GLU A 116 -36.12 -6.21 4.91
N PRO A 117 -35.38 -6.18 3.78
CA PRO A 117 -33.95 -5.87 3.68
C PRO A 117 -33.58 -4.39 3.92
N LEU A 118 -34.56 -3.54 4.28
CA LEU A 118 -34.44 -2.08 4.40
C LEU A 118 -33.58 -1.57 5.57
N LEU A 119 -33.37 -2.38 6.62
CA LEU A 119 -32.63 -1.91 7.80
C LEU A 119 -31.10 -1.99 7.63
N LYS A 120 -30.59 -2.90 6.78
CA LYS A 120 -29.16 -2.99 6.48
C LYS A 120 -28.71 -1.88 5.53
N SER A 121 -29.56 -1.45 4.61
CA SER A 121 -29.24 -0.32 3.75
C SER A 121 -29.14 0.97 4.57
N SER A 122 -30.02 1.23 5.54
CA SER A 122 -30.00 2.51 6.25
C SER A 122 -28.70 2.76 7.02
N LEU A 123 -28.18 1.77 7.76
CA LEU A 123 -26.92 1.90 8.50
C LEU A 123 -25.72 2.02 7.55
N PHE A 124 -25.70 1.24 6.47
CA PHE A 124 -24.59 1.26 5.51
C PHE A 124 -24.49 2.61 4.77
N HIS A 125 -25.62 3.19 4.38
CA HIS A 125 -25.70 4.52 3.80
C HIS A 125 -25.40 5.63 4.83
N GLU A 126 -25.70 5.41 6.10
CA GLU A 126 -25.32 6.33 7.18
C GLU A 126 -23.80 6.34 7.41
N MET A 127 -23.13 5.19 7.26
CA MET A 127 -21.66 5.10 7.33
C MET A 127 -20.95 5.61 6.08
N PHE A 128 -21.58 5.48 4.91
CA PHE A 128 -21.02 5.83 3.60
C PHE A 128 -22.01 6.67 2.79
N PRO A 129 -22.20 7.96 3.13
CA PRO A 129 -23.23 8.80 2.52
C PRO A 129 -23.04 9.00 1.01
N PHE A 130 -21.81 8.93 0.51
CA PHE A 130 -21.51 9.05 -0.91
C PHE A 130 -22.16 7.96 -1.77
N LEU A 131 -22.47 6.79 -1.22
CA LEU A 131 -23.13 5.72 -1.97
C LEU A 131 -24.55 6.14 -2.39
N VAL A 132 -25.28 6.79 -1.48
CA VAL A 132 -26.62 7.34 -1.77
C VAL A 132 -26.51 8.37 -2.90
N GLU A 133 -25.56 9.29 -2.77
CA GLU A 133 -25.37 10.37 -3.75
C GLU A 133 -25.05 9.82 -5.15
N ILE A 134 -24.23 8.76 -5.25
CA ILE A 134 -23.91 8.11 -6.53
C ILE A 134 -25.13 7.36 -7.11
N GLU A 135 -25.87 6.63 -6.27
CA GLU A 135 -27.04 5.85 -6.70
C GLU A 135 -28.21 6.77 -7.16
N GLU A 136 -28.44 7.87 -6.44
CA GLU A 136 -29.48 8.84 -6.76
C GLU A 136 -29.11 9.77 -7.92
N PHE A 137 -27.83 9.77 -8.35
CA PHE A 137 -27.35 10.57 -9.47
C PHE A 137 -27.88 10.06 -10.82
N LYS A 138 -28.97 10.68 -11.28
CA LYS A 138 -29.69 10.33 -12.52
C LYS A 138 -29.22 11.07 -13.77
N VAL A 139 -28.19 11.90 -13.68
CA VAL A 139 -27.65 12.64 -14.82
C VAL A 139 -27.09 11.63 -15.84
N PRO A 140 -27.42 11.74 -17.14
CA PRO A 140 -26.90 10.84 -18.16
C PRO A 140 -25.37 10.96 -18.30
N PRO A 141 -24.70 9.96 -18.90
CA PRO A 141 -23.26 9.99 -19.13
C PRO A 141 -22.82 11.29 -19.82
N ALA A 142 -21.88 11.99 -19.19
CA ALA A 142 -21.41 13.29 -19.70
C ALA A 142 -20.45 13.16 -20.89
N PHE A 143 -19.86 11.99 -21.10
CA PHE A 143 -18.82 11.76 -22.10
C PHE A 143 -19.29 10.83 -23.22
N ASN A 144 -18.68 10.99 -24.39
CA ASN A 144 -19.05 10.23 -25.59
C ASN A 144 -18.82 8.73 -25.40
N GLU A 145 -19.90 7.95 -25.45
CA GLU A 145 -19.91 6.49 -25.32
C GLU A 145 -19.09 5.77 -26.41
N LYS A 146 -18.80 6.43 -27.55
CA LYS A 146 -17.90 5.87 -28.58
C LYS A 146 -16.43 5.89 -28.17
N THR A 147 -16.07 6.74 -27.20
CA THR A 147 -14.69 6.94 -26.75
C THR A 147 -14.46 6.36 -25.36
N TYR A 148 -15.45 6.47 -24.47
CA TYR A 148 -15.39 6.01 -23.09
C TYR A 148 -16.53 5.05 -22.81
N ASN A 149 -16.18 3.85 -22.36
CA ASN A 149 -17.17 2.82 -22.05
C ASN A 149 -17.71 3.00 -20.64
N LEU A 150 -19.00 2.70 -20.46
CA LEU A 150 -19.64 2.62 -19.14
C LEU A 150 -19.26 1.32 -18.41
N GLU A 151 -18.98 0.28 -19.19
CA GLU A 151 -18.54 -1.03 -18.70
C GLU A 151 -17.06 -1.26 -19.07
N PRO A 152 -16.29 -1.95 -18.21
CA PRO A 152 -16.71 -2.53 -16.93
C PRO A 152 -16.84 -1.49 -15.82
N LEU A 153 -17.73 -1.77 -14.85
CA LEU A 153 -17.76 -1.04 -13.58
C LEU A 153 -16.58 -1.44 -12.70
N TYR A 154 -16.25 -0.63 -11.69
CA TYR A 154 -15.14 -0.96 -10.80
C TYR A 154 -15.42 -2.27 -10.03
N THR A 155 -16.65 -2.46 -9.56
CA THR A 155 -17.07 -3.68 -8.86
C THR A 155 -16.89 -4.94 -9.71
N ASP A 156 -17.15 -4.84 -11.02
CA ASP A 156 -16.93 -5.95 -11.96
C ASP A 156 -15.45 -6.27 -12.10
N ILE A 157 -14.59 -5.25 -12.25
CA ILE A 157 -13.14 -5.41 -12.33
C ILE A 157 -12.61 -6.09 -11.05
N GLU A 158 -13.02 -5.61 -9.88
CA GLU A 158 -12.52 -6.13 -8.61
C GLU A 158 -12.98 -7.58 -8.37
N SER A 159 -14.25 -7.87 -8.67
CA SER A 159 -14.82 -9.21 -8.57
C SER A 159 -14.11 -10.20 -9.49
N ASP A 160 -13.87 -9.80 -10.74
CA ASP A 160 -13.17 -10.64 -11.72
C ASP A 160 -11.71 -10.93 -11.30
N ILE A 161 -10.97 -9.92 -10.83
CA ILE A 161 -9.60 -10.11 -10.31
C ILE A 161 -9.59 -11.01 -9.06
N LYS A 162 -10.60 -10.89 -8.18
CA LYS A 162 -10.70 -11.71 -6.96
C LYS A 162 -11.01 -13.18 -7.26
N GLN A 163 -11.83 -13.46 -8.26
CA GLN A 163 -12.25 -14.82 -8.64
C GLN A 163 -11.13 -15.63 -9.32
N VAL A 164 -10.16 -14.95 -9.92
CA VAL A 164 -9.04 -15.55 -10.63
C VAL A 164 -8.00 -16.11 -9.65
N LYS A 165 -7.28 -17.16 -10.07
CA LYS A 165 -6.23 -17.80 -9.25
C LYS A 165 -5.15 -16.78 -8.86
N PRO A 166 -4.55 -16.89 -7.65
CA PRO A 166 -3.55 -15.94 -7.18
C PRO A 166 -2.40 -15.65 -8.16
N PHE A 167 -1.92 -16.66 -8.88
CA PHE A 167 -0.84 -16.53 -9.86
C PHE A 167 -1.24 -15.78 -11.14
N ASP A 168 -2.54 -15.79 -11.48
CA ASP A 168 -3.07 -15.16 -12.68
C ASP A 168 -3.60 -13.74 -12.41
N LYS A 169 -3.66 -13.31 -11.14
CA LYS A 169 -4.18 -12.00 -10.73
C LYS A 169 -3.43 -10.85 -11.38
N GLU A 170 -2.09 -10.91 -11.40
CA GLU A 170 -1.28 -9.85 -12.00
C GLU A 170 -1.58 -9.70 -13.50
N HIS A 171 -1.58 -10.82 -14.24
CA HIS A 171 -1.93 -10.82 -15.66
C HIS A 171 -3.37 -10.31 -15.89
N ARG A 172 -4.32 -10.70 -15.03
CA ARG A 172 -5.70 -10.23 -15.16
C ARG A 172 -5.82 -8.73 -14.89
N THR A 173 -5.16 -8.21 -13.88
CA THR A 173 -5.08 -6.77 -13.61
C THR A 173 -4.51 -6.01 -14.81
N GLN A 174 -3.44 -6.53 -15.43
CA GLN A 174 -2.84 -5.91 -16.62
C GLN A 174 -3.80 -5.86 -17.83
N SER A 175 -4.76 -6.79 -17.93
CA SER A 175 -5.73 -6.80 -19.03
C SER A 175 -6.71 -5.61 -19.03
N TYR A 176 -6.84 -4.92 -17.89
CA TYR A 176 -7.69 -3.74 -17.75
C TYR A 176 -6.94 -2.42 -18.00
N ILE A 177 -5.61 -2.45 -18.05
CA ILE A 177 -4.79 -1.26 -18.30
C ILE A 177 -4.95 -0.82 -19.76
N GLY A 178 -5.15 0.48 -19.97
CA GLY A 178 -5.43 1.08 -21.28
C GLY A 178 -6.91 1.14 -21.65
N LEU A 179 -7.80 0.58 -20.82
CA LEU A 179 -9.25 0.72 -21.03
C LEU A 179 -9.71 2.14 -20.72
N LYS A 180 -10.48 2.71 -21.64
CA LYS A 180 -11.12 4.01 -21.49
C LYS A 180 -12.51 3.86 -20.89
N VAL A 181 -12.68 4.41 -19.71
CA VAL A 181 -13.86 4.23 -18.87
C VAL A 181 -14.47 5.58 -18.53
N GLN A 182 -15.78 5.58 -18.28
CA GLN A 182 -16.46 6.67 -17.62
C GLN A 182 -17.37 6.13 -16.51
N TRP A 183 -17.29 6.75 -15.34
CA TRP A 183 -17.99 6.28 -14.15
C TRP A 183 -18.68 7.44 -13.42
N LYS A 184 -19.75 7.08 -12.70
CA LYS A 184 -20.35 7.94 -11.70
C LYS A 184 -19.57 7.79 -10.41
N CYS A 185 -19.10 8.89 -9.87
CA CYS A 185 -18.30 8.90 -8.65
C CYS A 185 -18.76 10.04 -7.76
N ALA A 186 -18.33 10.01 -6.50
CA ALA A 186 -18.50 11.13 -5.59
C ALA A 186 -17.16 11.81 -5.33
N PHE A 187 -17.14 13.14 -5.34
CA PHE A 187 -15.94 13.91 -5.05
C PHE A 187 -15.45 13.66 -3.62
N SER A 188 -14.16 13.38 -3.44
CA SER A 188 -13.55 13.29 -2.11
C SER A 188 -12.64 14.49 -1.84
N GLY A 189 -11.74 14.79 -2.78
CA GLY A 189 -10.80 15.88 -2.59
C GLY A 189 -9.92 16.14 -3.81
N LEU A 190 -9.15 17.22 -3.70
CA LEU A 190 -8.20 17.65 -4.72
C LEU A 190 -6.86 17.94 -4.06
N THR A 191 -5.79 17.40 -4.63
CA THR A 191 -4.41 17.68 -4.23
C THR A 191 -3.60 18.12 -5.43
N GLU A 192 -2.71 19.06 -5.23
CA GLU A 192 -1.81 19.57 -6.27
C GLU A 192 -0.45 18.88 -6.14
N ASN A 193 0.00 18.21 -7.20
CA ASN A 193 1.34 17.64 -7.32
C ASN A 193 2.16 18.50 -8.29
N ASN A 194 3.48 18.34 -8.32
CA ASN A 194 4.38 19.17 -9.14
C ASN A 194 4.05 19.19 -10.64
N ASP A 195 3.43 18.13 -11.17
CA ASP A 195 3.23 17.94 -12.61
C ASP A 195 1.74 17.86 -13.03
N CYS A 196 0.81 17.76 -12.07
CA CYS A 196 -0.62 17.64 -12.35
C CYS A 196 -1.50 17.90 -11.12
N TYR A 197 -2.78 18.14 -11.36
CA TYR A 197 -3.83 18.05 -10.35
C TYR A 197 -4.23 16.59 -10.13
N ARG A 198 -4.17 16.12 -8.89
CA ARG A 198 -4.65 14.79 -8.50
C ARG A 198 -6.00 14.91 -7.80
N VAL A 199 -7.04 14.44 -8.47
CA VAL A 199 -8.41 14.42 -7.93
C VAL A 199 -8.70 13.04 -7.34
N HIS A 200 -9.28 13.03 -6.15
CA HIS A 200 -9.68 11.84 -5.41
C HIS A 200 -11.19 11.74 -5.49
N VAL A 201 -11.71 10.58 -5.92
CA VAL A 201 -13.14 10.32 -5.98
C VAL A 201 -13.47 8.97 -5.36
N PHE A 202 -14.59 8.90 -4.65
CA PHE A 202 -15.16 7.65 -4.16
C PHE A 202 -15.92 6.94 -5.28
N LEU A 203 -15.75 5.62 -5.32
CA LEU A 203 -16.44 4.74 -6.25
C LEU A 203 -17.73 4.19 -5.62
N GLU A 204 -18.48 3.41 -6.40
CA GLU A 204 -19.72 2.72 -6.02
C GLU A 204 -19.58 1.67 -4.89
N MET A 205 -18.38 1.51 -4.32
CA MET A 205 -18.10 0.55 -3.26
C MET A 205 -17.30 1.21 -2.12
N PRO A 206 -17.57 0.90 -0.84
CA PRO A 206 -16.88 1.54 0.27
C PRO A 206 -15.38 1.27 0.25
N LEU A 207 -14.59 2.26 0.68
CA LEU A 207 -13.12 2.20 0.75
C LEU A 207 -12.42 2.05 -0.61
N HIS A 208 -13.16 2.12 -1.71
CA HIS A 208 -12.63 2.11 -3.06
C HIS A 208 -12.58 3.52 -3.62
N THR A 209 -11.42 3.88 -4.17
CA THR A 209 -11.20 5.24 -4.69
C THR A 209 -10.57 5.21 -6.07
N ALA A 210 -10.94 6.19 -6.89
CA ALA A 210 -10.24 6.48 -8.11
C ALA A 210 -9.42 7.77 -7.96
N TYR A 211 -8.20 7.73 -8.46
CA TYR A 211 -7.33 8.88 -8.56
C TYR A 211 -7.24 9.32 -10.01
N LEU A 212 -7.61 10.56 -10.28
CA LEU A 212 -7.52 11.13 -11.61
C LEU A 212 -6.32 12.07 -11.67
N ASN A 213 -5.41 11.82 -12.61
CA ASN A 213 -4.33 12.74 -12.92
C ASN A 213 -4.78 13.67 -14.06
N ILE A 214 -5.03 14.93 -13.71
CA ILE A 214 -5.51 15.99 -14.60
C ILE A 214 -4.38 16.98 -14.85
N ASP A 215 -4.07 17.23 -16.12
CA ASP A 215 -3.06 18.20 -16.54
C ASP A 215 -3.44 19.63 -16.09
N PHE A 216 -2.45 20.43 -15.70
CA PHE A 216 -2.61 21.84 -15.31
C PHE A 216 -3.24 22.73 -16.38
N SER A 217 -3.17 22.31 -17.65
CA SER A 217 -3.84 22.98 -18.76
C SER A 217 -5.37 22.93 -18.69
N LYS A 218 -5.96 22.01 -17.90
CA LYS A 218 -7.41 21.91 -17.73
C LYS A 218 -7.92 22.78 -16.59
N ASP A 219 -9.10 23.36 -16.77
CA ASP A 219 -9.76 24.15 -15.74
C ASP A 219 -10.39 23.26 -14.65
N VAL A 220 -9.78 23.26 -13.46
CA VAL A 220 -10.26 22.54 -12.27
C VAL A 220 -10.91 23.45 -11.23
N SER A 221 -11.17 24.73 -11.57
CA SER A 221 -11.65 25.73 -10.61
C SER A 221 -12.96 25.31 -9.93
N LYS A 222 -13.83 24.61 -10.66
CA LYS A 222 -15.10 24.07 -10.12
C LYS A 222 -14.87 23.03 -9.02
N LEU A 223 -13.79 22.26 -9.09
CA LEU A 223 -13.45 21.22 -8.11
C LEU A 223 -12.97 21.82 -6.77
N LYS A 224 -12.41 23.03 -6.80
CA LYS A 224 -11.91 23.71 -5.58
C LYS A 224 -13.04 24.19 -4.65
N VAL A 225 -14.25 24.33 -5.18
CA VAL A 225 -15.43 24.80 -4.44
C VAL A 225 -16.46 23.70 -4.19
N LEU A 226 -16.17 22.47 -4.63
CA LEU A 226 -17.05 21.34 -4.45
C LEU A 226 -17.00 20.81 -3.03
N ASN A 227 -18.17 20.45 -2.51
CA ASN A 227 -18.28 19.75 -1.24
C ASN A 227 -17.88 18.29 -1.39
N GLU A 228 -17.33 17.70 -0.33
CA GLU A 228 -17.14 16.26 -0.24
C GLU A 228 -18.46 15.52 -0.48
N ASN A 229 -18.37 14.36 -1.11
CA ASN A 229 -19.46 13.48 -1.54
C ASN A 229 -20.31 14.00 -2.71
N HIS A 230 -19.98 15.14 -3.32
CA HIS A 230 -20.75 15.64 -4.45
C HIS A 230 -20.67 14.67 -5.65
N PRO A 231 -21.81 14.20 -6.20
CA PRO A 231 -21.81 13.26 -7.31
C PRO A 231 -21.38 13.96 -8.60
N LEU A 232 -20.55 13.28 -9.39
CA LEU A 232 -20.01 13.79 -10.64
C LEU A 232 -19.68 12.64 -11.61
N TRP A 233 -19.52 12.98 -12.89
CA TRP A 233 -19.02 12.05 -13.89
C TRP A 233 -17.52 12.21 -14.07
N VAL A 234 -16.80 11.10 -14.06
CA VAL A 234 -15.37 11.04 -14.40
C VAL A 234 -15.18 10.21 -15.65
N CYS A 235 -14.20 10.57 -16.47
CA CYS A 235 -13.68 9.67 -17.50
C CYS A 235 -12.14 9.68 -17.51
N GLY A 236 -11.57 8.62 -18.08
CA GLY A 236 -10.13 8.50 -18.22
C GLY A 236 -9.71 7.13 -18.73
N GLU A 237 -8.41 6.94 -18.87
CA GLU A 237 -7.81 5.68 -19.23
C GLU A 237 -7.20 5.03 -17.98
N ILE A 238 -7.52 3.75 -17.73
CA ILE A 238 -6.98 3.03 -16.59
C ILE A 238 -5.47 2.84 -16.79
N SER A 239 -4.67 3.47 -15.93
CA SER A 239 -3.21 3.37 -15.98
C SER A 239 -2.65 2.37 -14.99
N ARG A 240 -3.32 2.19 -13.85
CA ARG A 240 -2.90 1.30 -12.77
C ARG A 240 -4.08 0.92 -11.90
N ILE A 241 -4.06 -0.31 -11.41
CA ILE A 241 -4.98 -0.80 -10.38
C ILE A 241 -4.12 -1.34 -9.26
N TYR A 242 -4.33 -0.87 -8.03
CA TYR A 242 -3.55 -1.30 -6.87
C TYR A 242 -4.44 -1.37 -5.62
N GLY A 243 -4.61 -2.58 -5.10
CA GLY A 243 -5.52 -2.82 -3.98
C GLY A 243 -6.94 -2.38 -4.31
N THR A 244 -7.51 -1.52 -3.46
CA THR A 244 -8.86 -0.95 -3.63
C THR A 244 -8.87 0.34 -4.47
N ASN A 245 -7.73 0.71 -5.06
CA ASN A 245 -7.57 1.99 -5.75
C ASN A 245 -7.29 1.80 -7.25
N ILE A 246 -7.73 2.76 -8.04
CA ILE A 246 -7.52 2.80 -9.49
C ILE A 246 -7.03 4.18 -9.93
N ASP A 247 -5.95 4.23 -10.72
CA ASP A 247 -5.40 5.46 -11.26
C ASP A 247 -5.86 5.64 -12.72
N LEU A 248 -6.51 6.77 -13.00
CA LEU A 248 -6.91 7.20 -14.33
C LEU A 248 -5.96 8.30 -14.86
N ILE A 249 -5.51 8.14 -16.09
CA ILE A 249 -4.74 9.14 -16.85
C ILE A 249 -5.57 9.73 -17.98
N ASN A 250 -5.12 10.87 -18.53
CA ASN A 250 -5.86 11.62 -19.55
C ASN A 250 -7.32 11.90 -19.12
N ALA A 251 -7.49 12.12 -17.81
CA ALA A 251 -8.79 12.13 -17.19
C ALA A 251 -9.51 13.46 -17.43
N ASP A 252 -10.84 13.40 -17.41
CA ASP A 252 -11.71 14.57 -17.44
C ASP A 252 -12.88 14.40 -16.48
N ILE A 253 -13.45 15.53 -16.05
CA ILE A 253 -14.52 15.56 -15.05
C ILE A 253 -15.64 16.47 -15.53
N SER A 254 -16.87 15.97 -15.39
CA SER A 254 -18.08 16.75 -15.58
C SER A 254 -18.86 16.75 -14.27
N VAL A 255 -19.00 17.96 -13.71
CA VAL A 255 -19.80 18.26 -12.52
C VAL A 255 -21.19 18.72 -12.97
#